data_AF-A0A927X4M7-F1
#
_entry.id   AF-A0A927X4M7-F1
#
_cell.length_a   1.000
_cell.length_b   1.000
_cell.length_c   1.000
_cell.angle_alpha   90.00
_cell.angle_beta   90.00
_cell.angle_gamma   90.00
#
_symmetry.space_group_name_H-M   'P 1'
#
loop_
_entity.id
_entity.type
_entity.pdbx_description
1 polymer ?
#
loop_
_entity_poly.entity_id
_entity_poly.type
_entity_poly.pdbx_seq_one_letter_code
_entity_poly.pdbx_strand_id
1 'polypeptide(L)'
;MAALVCAMIFFGGNGSRIVGKNIRIDDVNDFYYTHDGSTNPPYFQRYRFYSEGGKYFFYHEKREGDHWPLTEGDITVSGTVELTSRQWQQFFEFIEGGKVIKRQEHLESGDSGPWLFLYWKNDKSVIQEFSFESLEKRFGFEEFCQTLRFE
;
A
#
# COMPACT_ATOMS: atom_id res chain seq x y z
N MET A 1 -4.37 -41.14 -28.87
CA MET A 1 -4.84 -40.26 -27.78
C MET A 1 -3.63 -39.63 -27.14
N ALA A 2 -3.35 -38.36 -27.42
CA ALA A 2 -2.23 -37.64 -26.78
C ALA A 2 -2.77 -36.96 -25.52
N ALA A 3 -2.28 -37.40 -24.35
CA ALA A 3 -2.58 -36.75 -23.08
C ALA A 3 -1.86 -35.40 -23.04
N LEU A 4 -2.63 -34.32 -23.07
CA LEU A 4 -2.16 -32.97 -22.85
C LEU A 4 -1.83 -32.82 -21.36
N VAL A 5 -0.57 -33.00 -21.00
CA VAL A 5 -0.09 -32.71 -19.65
C VAL A 5 -0.05 -31.18 -19.51
N CYS A 6 -1.11 -30.63 -18.91
CA CYS A 6 -1.14 -29.25 -18.45
C CYS A 6 -0.06 -29.10 -17.37
N ALA A 7 1.08 -28.55 -17.75
CA ALA A 7 2.13 -28.15 -16.82
C ALA A 7 1.58 -27.03 -15.93
N MET A 8 1.18 -27.38 -14.70
CA MET A 8 0.99 -26.40 -13.63
C MET A 8 2.38 -25.85 -13.28
N ILE A 9 2.71 -24.66 -13.77
CA ILE A 9 3.92 -23.95 -13.38
C ILE A 9 3.74 -23.49 -11.94
N PHE A 10 4.30 -24.27 -11.00
CA PHE A 10 4.51 -23.83 -9.63
C PHE A 10 5.56 -22.72 -9.64
N PHE A 11 5.14 -21.46 -9.53
CA PHE A 11 6.04 -20.35 -9.18
C PHE A 11 6.38 -20.40 -7.68
N GLY A 12 7.09 -21.46 -7.29
CA GLY A 12 7.83 -21.52 -6.03
C GLY A 12 9.13 -20.75 -6.20
N GLY A 13 9.15 -19.48 -5.80
CA GLY A 13 10.36 -18.67 -5.78
C GLY A 13 10.33 -17.73 -4.60
N ASN A 14 11.26 -17.91 -3.66
CA ASN A 14 11.64 -16.97 -2.60
C ASN A 14 12.30 -15.69 -3.19
N GLY A 15 11.81 -15.21 -4.34
CA GLY A 15 12.34 -14.08 -5.08
C GLY A 15 11.40 -12.90 -5.00
N SER A 16 11.98 -11.71 -5.06
CA SER A 16 11.20 -10.47 -5.14
C SER A 16 10.18 -10.51 -6.27
N ARG A 17 9.04 -9.85 -6.06
CA ARG A 17 7.99 -9.65 -7.07
C ARG A 17 8.04 -8.22 -7.59
N ILE A 18 7.68 -8.03 -8.84
CA ILE A 18 7.60 -6.71 -9.48
C ILE A 18 6.14 -6.45 -9.86
N VAL A 19 5.61 -5.30 -9.46
CA VAL A 19 4.25 -4.86 -9.82
C VAL A 19 4.19 -4.58 -11.32
N GLY A 20 3.10 -5.00 -11.98
CA GLY A 20 2.94 -4.98 -13.44
C GLY A 20 3.54 -6.18 -14.17
N LYS A 21 4.53 -6.87 -13.57
CA LYS A 21 5.12 -8.10 -14.15
C LYS A 21 4.65 -9.37 -13.46
N ASN A 22 4.75 -9.41 -12.14
CA ASN A 22 4.37 -10.57 -11.32
C ASN A 22 3.06 -10.37 -10.56
N ILE A 23 2.70 -9.11 -10.28
CA ILE A 23 1.48 -8.73 -9.57
C ILE A 23 0.67 -7.84 -10.51
N ARG A 24 -0.54 -8.25 -10.87
CA ARG A 24 -1.43 -7.50 -11.76
C ARG A 24 -2.36 -6.59 -10.96
N ILE A 25 -2.91 -5.57 -11.60
CA ILE A 25 -3.86 -4.64 -10.98
C ILE A 25 -5.05 -5.35 -10.32
N ASP A 26 -5.61 -6.37 -10.99
CA ASP A 26 -6.75 -7.14 -10.49
C ASP A 26 -6.40 -8.08 -9.34
N ASP A 27 -5.10 -8.30 -9.09
CA ASP A 27 -4.61 -9.12 -7.99
C ASP A 27 -4.37 -8.30 -6.72
N VAL A 28 -4.24 -6.97 -6.84
CA VAL A 28 -3.98 -6.07 -5.69
C VAL A 28 -5.20 -6.06 -4.76
N ASN A 29 -4.97 -6.45 -3.51
CA ASN A 29 -6.00 -6.51 -2.48
C ASN A 29 -5.90 -5.33 -1.52
N ASP A 30 -4.68 -5.03 -1.07
CA ASP A 30 -4.44 -4.01 -0.05
C ASP A 30 -3.05 -3.40 -0.24
N PHE A 31 -2.94 -2.10 -0.05
CA PHE A 31 -1.70 -1.36 -0.10
C PHE A 31 -1.69 -0.33 1.02
N TYR A 32 -0.65 -0.35 1.84
CA TYR A 32 -0.47 0.56 2.96
C TYR A 32 0.74 1.42 2.73
N TYR A 33 0.56 2.73 2.88
CA TYR A 33 1.63 3.71 2.92
C TYR A 33 1.49 4.53 4.19
N THR A 34 2.44 4.39 5.10
CA THR A 34 2.53 5.23 6.29
C THR A 34 3.65 6.23 6.11
N HIS A 35 3.33 7.50 6.26
CA HIS A 35 4.26 8.60 6.33
C HIS A 35 4.26 9.13 7.76
N ASP A 36 5.41 9.05 8.44
CA ASP A 36 5.61 9.66 9.75
C ASP A 36 6.71 10.71 9.63
N GLY A 37 6.35 11.98 9.85
CA GLY A 37 7.30 13.04 10.07
C GLY A 37 7.63 13.11 11.55
N SER A 38 8.85 12.71 11.92
CA SER A 38 9.32 12.72 13.31
C SER A 38 9.35 14.13 13.91
N THR A 39 8.21 14.58 14.43
CA THR A 39 8.04 15.85 15.14
C THR A 39 7.34 15.62 16.47
N ASN A 40 7.42 16.59 17.39
CA ASN A 40 6.63 16.57 18.62
C ASN A 40 5.58 17.70 18.57
N PRO A 41 4.28 17.38 18.46
CA PRO A 41 3.71 16.04 18.31
C PRO A 41 3.88 15.49 16.87
N PRO A 42 3.76 14.17 16.68
CA PRO A 42 4.10 13.52 15.41
C PRO A 42 3.06 13.82 14.34
N TYR A 43 3.54 14.22 13.15
CA TYR A 43 2.70 14.33 11.98
C TYR A 43 2.62 12.96 11.29
N PHE A 44 1.51 12.26 11.54
CA PHE A 44 1.27 10.94 11.00
C PHE A 44 0.24 11.01 9.88
N GLN A 45 0.55 10.41 8.73
CA GLN A 45 -0.41 10.14 7.66
C GLN A 45 -0.37 8.68 7.25
N ARG A 46 -1.53 8.05 7.16
CA ARG A 46 -1.68 6.71 6.60
C ARG A 46 -2.62 6.75 5.41
N TYR A 47 -2.15 6.23 4.29
CA TYR A 47 -2.94 5.96 3.11
C TYR A 47 -3.13 4.45 2.96
N ARG A 48 -4.35 4.03 2.65
CA ARG A 48 -4.67 2.64 2.37
C ARG A 48 -5.51 2.55 1.11
N PHE A 49 -5.06 1.77 0.13
CA PHE A 49 -5.80 1.43 -1.06
C PHE A 49 -6.22 -0.04 -0.98
N TYR A 50 -7.50 -0.34 -1.06
CA TYR A 50 -7.97 -1.72 -0.93
C TYR A 50 -9.17 -2.04 -1.81
N SER A 51 -9.37 -3.33 -2.10
CA SER A 51 -10.54 -3.83 -2.81
C SER A 51 -11.43 -4.67 -1.89
N GLU A 52 -12.73 -4.40 -1.93
CA GLU A 52 -13.73 -5.12 -1.13
C GLU A 52 -15.04 -5.22 -1.93
N GLY A 53 -15.61 -6.43 -2.01
CA GLY A 53 -16.87 -6.65 -2.73
C GLY A 53 -16.85 -6.25 -4.22
N GLY A 54 -15.68 -6.28 -4.87
CA GLY A 54 -15.50 -5.86 -6.27
C GLY A 54 -15.43 -4.35 -6.48
N LYS A 55 -15.38 -3.57 -5.39
CA LYS A 55 -15.18 -2.13 -5.39
C LYS A 55 -13.79 -1.77 -4.89
N TYR A 56 -13.36 -0.55 -5.16
CA TYR A 56 -12.06 -0.01 -4.78
C TYR A 56 -12.24 1.16 -3.81
N PHE A 57 -11.37 1.25 -2.82
CA PHE A 57 -11.47 2.24 -1.76
C PHE A 57 -10.11 2.86 -1.47
N PHE A 58 -10.15 4.14 -1.11
CA PHE A 58 -9.03 4.86 -0.52
C PHE A 58 -9.43 5.30 0.89
N TYR A 59 -8.64 4.89 1.87
CA TYR A 59 -8.73 5.36 3.26
C TYR A 59 -7.55 6.27 3.57
N HIS A 60 -7.82 7.38 4.22
CA HIS A 60 -6.82 8.31 4.73
C HIS A 60 -7.06 8.56 6.21
N GLU A 61 -5.96 8.49 6.97
CA GLU A 61 -5.89 8.90 8.37
C GLU A 61 -4.79 9.93 8.51
N LYS A 62 -5.09 11.03 9.19
CA LYS A 62 -4.17 12.09 9.53
C LYS A 62 -4.25 12.35 11.03
N ARG A 63 -3.09 12.50 11.67
CA ARG A 63 -3.00 13.00 13.04
C ARG A 63 -2.32 14.35 13.04
N GLU A 64 -3.05 15.37 13.48
CA GLU A 64 -2.53 16.71 13.69
C GLU A 64 -2.47 16.99 15.18
N GLY A 65 -1.26 16.99 15.74
CA GLY A 65 -1.07 17.58 17.06
C GLY A 65 -0.49 18.98 16.88
N ASP A 66 -1.19 20.01 17.32
CA ASP A 66 -0.58 21.33 17.45
C ASP A 66 -0.89 21.98 18.81
N HIS A 67 -1.74 21.35 19.64
CA HIS A 67 -2.12 21.86 20.96
C HIS A 67 -2.34 20.74 21.99
N TRP A 68 -2.17 21.05 23.27
CA TRP A 68 -2.45 20.18 24.42
C TRP A 68 -3.60 20.73 25.28
N PRO A 69 -4.41 19.89 25.94
CA PRO A 69 -4.47 18.43 25.87
C PRO A 69 -5.47 17.93 24.83
N LEU A 70 -5.07 16.93 24.02
CA LEU A 70 -5.95 16.28 23.03
C LEU A 70 -5.84 14.75 23.19
N THR A 71 -6.97 14.05 23.18
CA THR A 71 -7.01 12.59 23.10
C THR A 71 -6.69 12.11 21.67
N GLU A 72 -6.40 10.83 21.46
CA GLU A 72 -6.16 10.30 20.10
C GLU A 72 -7.33 10.59 19.14
N GLY A 73 -8.57 10.59 19.66
CA GLY A 73 -9.76 10.93 18.88
C GLY A 73 -9.86 12.41 18.53
N ASP A 74 -9.25 13.29 19.33
CA ASP A 74 -9.31 14.74 19.13
C ASP A 74 -8.30 15.24 18.08
N ILE A 75 -7.25 14.46 17.80
CA ILE A 75 -6.21 14.79 16.81
C ILE A 75 -6.32 14.01 15.51
N THR A 76 -7.17 12.97 15.45
CA THR A 76 -7.23 12.05 14.31
C THR A 76 -8.41 12.38 13.41
N VAL A 77 -8.12 12.79 12.18
CA VAL A 77 -9.09 12.91 11.10
C VAL A 77 -8.94 11.70 10.19
N SER A 78 -10.03 10.97 9.93
CA SER A 78 -10.00 9.78 9.08
C SER A 78 -11.29 9.60 8.28
N GLY A 79 -11.18 8.90 7.15
CA GLY A 79 -12.29 8.75 6.22
C GLY A 79 -11.93 7.89 5.02
N THR A 80 -12.97 7.44 4.33
CA THR A 80 -12.87 6.50 3.20
C THR A 80 -13.67 7.03 2.04
N VAL A 81 -13.11 6.95 0.83
CA VAL A 81 -13.78 7.27 -0.42
C VAL A 81 -13.79 6.05 -1.34
N GLU A 82 -14.91 5.83 -2.02
CA GLU A 82 -14.99 4.83 -3.10
C GLU A 82 -14.28 5.39 -4.34
N LEU A 83 -13.38 4.61 -4.92
CA LEU A 83 -12.61 4.99 -6.09
C LEU A 83 -13.31 4.55 -7.36
N THR A 84 -13.27 5.41 -8.36
CA THR A 84 -13.57 5.02 -9.74
C THR A 84 -12.50 4.07 -10.28
N SER A 85 -12.84 3.29 -11.31
CA SER A 85 -11.86 2.44 -12.00
C SER A 85 -10.66 3.22 -12.54
N ARG A 86 -10.86 4.47 -12.97
CA ARG A 86 -9.78 5.36 -13.42
C ARG A 86 -8.84 5.74 -12.28
N GLN A 87 -9.38 6.08 -11.10
CA GLN A 87 -8.53 6.40 -9.94
C GLN A 87 -7.78 5.17 -9.44
N TRP A 88 -8.40 3.99 -9.47
CA TRP A 88 -7.70 2.73 -9.17
C TRP A 88 -6.57 2.45 -10.16
N GLN A 89 -6.79 2.73 -11.45
CA GLN A 89 -5.76 2.61 -12.48
C GLN A 89 -4.62 3.61 -12.26
N GLN A 90 -4.91 4.87 -11.94
CA GLN A 90 -3.89 5.88 -11.63
C GLN A 90 -3.06 5.49 -10.40
N PHE A 91 -3.71 4.97 -9.35
CA PHE A 91 -3.00 4.36 -8.22
C PHE A 91 -2.02 3.27 -8.68
N PHE A 92 -2.50 2.33 -9.52
CA PHE A 92 -1.67 1.23 -10.01
C PHE A 92 -0.48 1.73 -10.83
N GLU A 93 -0.67 2.75 -11.67
CA GLU A 93 0.41 3.37 -12.45
C GLU A 93 1.54 3.89 -11.55
N PHE A 94 1.26 4.38 -10.34
CA PHE A 94 2.30 4.84 -9.42
C PHE A 94 3.06 3.70 -8.74
N ILE A 95 2.43 2.55 -8.51
CA ILE A 95 3.09 1.40 -7.87
C ILE A 95 3.70 0.42 -8.88
N GLU A 96 3.32 0.51 -10.16
CA GLU A 96 3.87 -0.29 -11.26
C GLU A 96 5.40 -0.15 -11.34
N GLY A 97 6.09 -1.26 -11.63
CA GLY A 97 7.55 -1.33 -11.61
C GLY A 97 8.14 -1.46 -10.20
N GLY A 98 7.37 -1.14 -9.16
CA GLY A 98 7.78 -1.28 -7.78
C GLY A 98 8.05 -2.74 -7.39
N LYS A 99 8.92 -2.92 -6.39
CA LYS A 99 9.42 -4.22 -5.96
C LYS A 99 8.82 -4.60 -4.62
N VAL A 100 8.36 -5.84 -4.51
CA VAL A 100 7.91 -6.46 -3.26
C VAL A 100 8.89 -7.55 -2.84
N ILE A 101 9.34 -7.51 -1.58
CA ILE A 101 10.26 -8.50 -1.01
C ILE A 101 9.69 -9.19 0.22
N LYS A 102 10.30 -10.32 0.60
CA LYS A 102 9.99 -11.02 1.84
C LYS A 102 10.17 -10.05 3.00
N ARG A 103 9.16 -9.96 3.88
CA ARG A 103 9.28 -9.18 5.11
C ARG A 103 10.45 -9.70 5.92
N GLN A 104 11.39 -8.84 6.29
CA GLN A 104 12.45 -9.23 7.21
C GLN A 104 11.88 -9.23 8.63
N GLU A 105 12.14 -10.27 9.42
CA GLU A 105 11.64 -10.39 10.81
C GLU A 105 12.37 -9.44 11.79
N HIS A 106 12.81 -8.27 11.35
CA HIS A 106 13.58 -7.32 12.14
C HIS A 106 12.72 -6.15 12.63
N LEU A 107 11.62 -6.44 13.33
CA LEU A 107 10.76 -5.41 13.90
C LEU A 107 10.38 -5.78 15.34
N GLU A 108 11.40 -6.04 16.16
CA GLU A 108 11.25 -6.02 17.62
C GLU A 108 11.29 -4.60 18.19
N SER A 109 11.62 -3.57 17.40
CA SER A 109 11.45 -2.18 17.82
C SER A 109 10.12 -1.65 17.30
N GLY A 110 9.31 -1.10 18.21
CA GLY A 110 8.13 -0.29 17.89
C GLY A 110 8.51 1.06 17.24
N ASP A 111 9.45 1.04 16.29
CA ASP A 111 9.84 2.21 15.52
C ASP A 111 8.74 2.53 14.52
N SER A 112 8.26 3.77 14.62
CA SER A 112 7.23 4.39 13.77
C SER A 112 7.76 4.71 12.36
N GLY A 113 8.57 3.83 11.77
CA GLY A 113 9.12 3.99 10.43
C GLY A 113 8.05 3.82 9.34
N PRO A 114 8.26 4.37 8.13
CA PRO A 114 7.27 4.35 7.07
C PRO A 114 6.99 2.92 6.62
N TRP A 115 5.85 2.40 7.07
CA TRP A 115 5.31 1.10 6.70
C TRP A 115 4.76 1.16 5.29
N LEU A 116 5.44 0.48 4.37
CA LEU A 116 5.06 0.41 2.98
C LEU A 116 4.85 -1.04 2.56
N PHE A 117 3.58 -1.44 2.43
CA PHE A 117 3.20 -2.83 2.24
C PHE A 117 2.23 -3.00 1.07
N LEU A 118 2.37 -4.11 0.34
CA LEU A 118 1.47 -4.53 -0.73
C LEU A 118 1.03 -5.99 -0.54
N TYR A 119 -0.27 -6.22 -0.55
CA TYR A 119 -0.93 -7.52 -0.43
C TYR A 119 -1.71 -7.82 -1.70
N TRP A 120 -1.68 -9.08 -2.16
CA TRP A 120 -2.37 -9.52 -3.38
C TRP A 120 -2.92 -10.94 -3.23
N LYS A 121 -3.82 -11.36 -4.14
CA LYS A 121 -4.59 -12.62 -4.05
C LYS A 121 -3.78 -13.92 -3.89
N ASN A 122 -2.46 -13.89 -4.07
CA ASN A 122 -1.59 -15.06 -3.97
C ASN A 122 -0.25 -14.75 -3.25
N ASP A 123 -0.24 -13.76 -2.36
CA ASP A 123 0.96 -13.35 -1.62
C ASP A 123 1.48 -14.42 -0.63
N LYS A 124 0.60 -15.37 -0.27
CA LYS A 124 0.80 -16.41 0.76
C LYS A 124 1.22 -15.83 2.12
N SER A 125 1.00 -14.53 2.31
CA SER A 125 1.41 -13.74 3.47
C SER A 125 2.92 -13.80 3.82
N VAL A 126 3.80 -14.00 2.83
CA VAL A 126 5.26 -14.11 3.06
C VAL A 126 6.04 -12.90 2.52
N ILE A 127 5.55 -12.24 1.46
CA ILE A 127 6.27 -11.20 0.70
C ILE A 127 5.40 -9.96 0.63
N GLN A 128 5.73 -8.89 1.37
CA GLN A 128 4.82 -7.75 1.57
C GLN A 128 5.51 -6.39 1.57
N GLU A 129 6.80 -6.31 1.90
CA GLU A 129 7.52 -5.03 1.91
C GLU A 129 7.66 -4.48 0.50
N PHE A 130 7.09 -3.30 0.25
CA PHE A 130 7.08 -2.66 -1.05
C PHE A 130 8.08 -1.50 -1.09
N SER A 131 8.71 -1.32 -2.25
CA SER A 131 9.48 -0.13 -2.59
C SER A 131 9.09 0.37 -3.98
N PHE A 132 8.84 1.67 -4.11
CA PHE A 132 8.61 2.31 -5.39
C PHE A 132 9.79 2.11 -6.35
N GLU A 133 9.51 2.09 -7.65
CA GLU A 133 10.54 2.03 -8.69
C GLU A 133 11.47 3.25 -8.65
N SER A 134 10.92 4.43 -8.35
CA SER A 134 11.67 5.69 -8.34
C SER A 134 11.08 6.68 -7.32
N LEU A 135 11.87 7.71 -7.01
CA LEU A 135 11.40 8.84 -6.19
C LEU A 135 10.27 9.62 -6.86
N GLU A 136 10.31 9.76 -8.19
CA GLU A 136 9.26 10.41 -8.98
C GLU A 136 7.92 9.69 -8.82
N LYS A 137 7.91 8.35 -8.91
CA LYS A 137 6.71 7.54 -8.66
C LYS A 137 6.17 7.72 -7.24
N ARG A 138 7.06 7.78 -6.24
CA ARG A 138 6.67 8.02 -4.85
C ARG A 138 6.04 9.42 -4.67
N PHE A 139 6.67 10.47 -5.20
CA PHE A 139 6.14 11.82 -5.05
C PHE A 139 4.83 12.00 -5.81
N GLY A 140 4.72 11.46 -7.03
CA GLY A 140 3.46 11.46 -7.77
C GLY A 140 2.34 10.69 -7.04
N PHE A 141 2.68 9.57 -6.39
CA PHE A 141 1.74 8.84 -5.52
C PHE A 141 1.27 9.70 -4.34
N GLU A 142 2.18 10.38 -3.65
CA GLU A 142 1.85 11.25 -2.52
C GLU A 142 0.95 12.41 -2.93
N GLU A 143 1.25 13.06 -4.06
CA GLU A 143 0.41 14.11 -4.66
C GLU A 143 -0.97 13.57 -5.02
N PHE A 144 -1.05 12.40 -5.65
CA PHE A 144 -2.32 11.75 -5.97
C PHE A 144 -3.16 11.48 -4.73
N CYS A 145 -2.55 11.01 -3.63
CA CYS A 145 -3.25 10.84 -2.36
C CYS A 145 -3.82 12.17 -1.83
N GLN A 146 -3.12 13.29 -2.01
CA GLN A 146 -3.64 14.61 -1.63
C GLN A 146 -4.88 15.02 -2.44
N THR A 147 -5.06 14.49 -3.66
CA THR A 147 -6.26 14.76 -4.48
C THR A 147 -7.48 13.92 -4.06
N LEU A 148 -7.24 12.81 -3.36
CA LEU A 148 -8.29 11.88 -2.93
C LEU A 148 -8.75 12.11 -1.49
N ARG A 149 -7.97 12.83 -0.69
CA ARG A 149 -8.31 13.12 0.71
C ARG A 149 -9.64 13.88 0.77
N PHE A 150 -10.43 13.57 1.78
CA PHE A 150 -11.58 14.36 2.16
C PHE A 150 -11.07 15.52 3.05
N GLU A 151 -11.63 16.71 2.88
CA GLU A 151 -11.37 17.87 3.76
C GLU A 151 -12.22 17.79 5.03
#